data_AF-A0A2M7SD88-F1
#
_entry.id   AF-A0A2M7SD88-F1
#
_cell.length_a   1.000
_cell.length_b   1.000
_cell.length_c   1.000
_cell.angle_alpha   90.00
_cell.angle_beta   90.00
_cell.angle_gamma   90.00
#
_symmetry.space_group_name_H-M   'P 1'
#
loop_
_entity.id
_entity.type
_entity.pdbx_description
1 polymer ?
#
loop_
_entity_poly.entity_id
_entity_poly.type
_entity_poly.pdbx_seq_one_letter_code
_entity_poly.pdbx_strand_id
1 'polypeptide(L)'
;MSESILHPKLHGTIVVSGLPGLGKSTLGFTAERPDKTFILDLDLKGKGMAKDYGIEQYYSPDFMTPDMDPSDYDANKISTWAVEKMKTIKPGTTNVVIDNATAWEAGMAKLVEKNPIKYGLNAKNVAAGIYGGANPGISILWQNMTSWLQSMGVQTVFMINHMSQPWANGAPVLNRYHIRGNKIFRQLSILTLIMVPSDVKRGGLPPLPSALVAKEALAIRNWNEEKQDYETKRALPMRIPIAGWKEIKQYFLHPADFSNPKPGEVWTDAEVFAYGEFMSAEQVGWIKDAAKIAYNEDGNPETGTTSISTKPSVIRKPEPRKVITPPVAGKLTVDLVKAAWLTEAQKVGMLKDYSDGVGMALLKSVLGETYAHISDEGTHLGDAKQIGTAKIMTWKPG
;
A
#
# COMPACT_ATOMS: atom_id res chain seq x y z
N MET A 1 30.79 14.07 -18.50
CA MET A 1 29.89 14.01 -17.32
C MET A 1 29.76 12.55 -16.93
N SER A 2 29.92 12.17 -15.66
CA SER A 2 29.70 10.77 -15.30
C SER A 2 28.21 10.43 -15.47
N GLU A 3 27.93 9.20 -15.87
CA GLU A 3 26.57 8.69 -16.05
C GLU A 3 25.84 8.62 -14.70
N SER A 4 24.51 8.81 -14.73
CA SER A 4 23.64 8.58 -13.56
C SER A 4 23.74 7.12 -13.11
N ILE A 5 23.63 6.86 -11.82
CA ILE A 5 23.56 5.48 -11.32
C ILE A 5 22.19 4.83 -11.60
N LEU A 6 21.15 5.65 -11.80
CA LEU A 6 19.82 5.18 -12.15
C LEU A 6 19.75 4.69 -13.60
N HIS A 7 18.83 3.78 -13.85
CA HIS A 7 18.51 3.38 -15.22
C HIS A 7 17.82 4.56 -15.95
N PRO A 8 18.12 4.87 -17.23
CA PRO A 8 17.52 6.01 -17.95
C PRO A 8 15.99 6.01 -18.04
N LYS A 9 15.35 4.86 -17.86
CA LYS A 9 13.87 4.75 -17.79
C LYS A 9 13.28 5.27 -16.47
N LEU A 10 14.08 5.36 -15.40
CA LEU A 10 13.64 5.90 -14.11
C LEU A 10 13.63 7.43 -14.16
N HIS A 11 12.76 8.01 -14.99
CA HIS A 11 12.52 9.45 -15.06
C HIS A 11 11.06 9.72 -14.66
N GLY A 12 10.85 10.34 -13.51
CA GLY A 12 9.53 10.65 -12.99
C GLY A 12 9.49 10.69 -11.47
N THR A 13 8.27 10.60 -10.94
CA THR A 13 8.07 10.51 -9.49
C THR A 13 8.23 9.05 -9.03
N ILE A 14 9.01 8.81 -7.98
CA ILE A 14 9.14 7.51 -7.35
C ILE A 14 8.61 7.62 -5.92
N VAL A 15 7.72 6.72 -5.54
CA VAL A 15 7.17 6.70 -4.19
C VAL A 15 7.80 5.54 -3.43
N VAL A 16 8.35 5.83 -2.27
CA VAL A 16 8.92 4.83 -1.36
C VAL A 16 8.15 4.90 -0.04
N SER A 17 7.53 3.79 0.34
CA SER A 17 6.82 3.68 1.61
C SER A 17 7.23 2.42 2.37
N GLY A 18 6.72 2.23 3.59
CA GLY A 18 7.14 1.16 4.48
C GLY A 18 7.16 1.58 5.94
N LEU A 19 7.14 0.59 6.82
CA LEU A 19 7.25 0.78 8.27
C LEU A 19 8.59 1.45 8.68
N PRO A 20 8.70 2.01 9.89
CA PRO A 20 9.96 2.54 10.41
C PRO A 20 11.10 1.52 10.35
N GLY A 21 12.33 1.98 10.11
CA GLY A 21 13.52 1.12 10.11
C GLY A 21 13.75 0.27 8.86
N LEU A 22 12.85 0.30 7.86
CA LEU A 22 12.97 -0.53 6.65
C LEU A 22 13.76 0.11 5.49
N GLY A 23 14.61 1.11 5.78
CA GLY A 23 15.55 1.65 4.79
C GLY A 23 14.95 2.56 3.71
N LYS A 24 13.77 3.18 3.94
CA LYS A 24 13.16 4.13 2.99
C LYS A 24 14.09 5.31 2.63
N SER A 25 14.58 6.00 3.65
CA SER A 25 15.49 7.15 3.50
C SER A 25 16.81 6.72 2.88
N THR A 26 17.35 5.56 3.29
CA THR A 26 18.54 4.97 2.64
C THR A 26 18.33 4.81 1.14
N LEU A 27 17.23 4.17 0.72
CA LEU A 27 16.94 3.97 -0.69
C LEU A 27 16.83 5.31 -1.45
N GLY A 28 16.09 6.28 -0.93
CA GLY A 28 15.94 7.59 -1.57
C GLY A 28 17.24 8.38 -1.65
N PHE A 29 18.03 8.40 -0.57
CA PHE A 29 19.25 9.21 -0.46
C PHE A 29 20.39 8.65 -1.33
N THR A 30 20.42 7.33 -1.54
CA THR A 30 21.44 6.67 -2.39
C THR A 30 20.97 6.45 -3.82
N ALA A 31 19.86 7.07 -4.24
CA ALA A 31 19.33 6.92 -5.59
C ALA A 31 20.19 7.57 -6.67
N GLU A 32 20.98 8.57 -6.31
CA GLU A 32 21.83 9.26 -7.26
C GLU A 32 23.15 9.66 -6.59
N ARG A 33 24.13 10.10 -7.40
CA ARG A 33 25.36 10.69 -6.90
C ARG A 33 25.08 11.82 -5.88
N PRO A 34 25.94 11.98 -4.85
CA PRO A 34 25.72 12.98 -3.81
C PRO A 34 25.68 14.43 -4.32
N ASP A 35 26.53 14.78 -5.28
CA ASP A 35 26.60 16.11 -5.91
C ASP A 35 25.41 16.41 -6.84
N LYS A 36 24.54 15.43 -7.07
CA LYS A 36 23.39 15.48 -7.96
C LYS A 36 22.06 15.36 -7.24
N THR A 37 22.11 15.23 -5.92
CA THR A 37 20.96 14.99 -5.04
C THR A 37 20.65 16.23 -4.22
N PHE A 38 19.36 16.55 -4.11
CA PHE A 38 18.80 17.59 -3.24
C PHE A 38 17.79 16.94 -2.28
N ILE A 39 17.86 17.24 -0.99
CA ILE A 39 17.02 16.62 0.04
C ILE A 39 16.28 17.67 0.85
N LEU A 40 14.96 17.49 0.96
CA LEU A 40 14.13 18.09 1.99
C LEU A 40 13.79 17.04 3.05
N ASP A 41 14.43 17.13 4.21
CA ASP A 41 14.15 16.28 5.36
C ASP A 41 13.21 17.00 6.35
N LEU A 42 11.93 16.64 6.26
CA LEU A 42 10.83 17.02 7.13
C LEU A 42 10.59 16.01 8.28
N ASP A 43 11.26 14.85 8.31
CA ASP A 43 11.22 13.90 9.45
C ASP A 43 12.40 14.11 10.43
N LEU A 44 13.34 15.01 10.07
CA LEU A 44 14.45 15.53 10.91
C LEU A 44 15.47 14.48 11.36
N LYS A 45 15.54 13.34 10.66
CA LYS A 45 16.39 12.19 11.02
C LYS A 45 17.47 11.90 9.97
N GLY A 46 17.48 12.61 8.86
CA GLY A 46 18.35 12.38 7.71
C GLY A 46 19.73 13.03 7.79
N LYS A 47 19.95 13.99 8.70
CA LYS A 47 21.18 14.82 8.73
C LYS A 47 22.47 14.00 8.81
N GLY A 48 22.52 13.00 9.69
CA GLY A 48 23.69 12.11 9.81
C GLY A 48 23.95 11.34 8.52
N MET A 49 22.89 10.72 7.97
CA MET A 49 22.96 9.96 6.74
C MET A 49 23.40 10.80 5.53
N ALA A 50 22.86 12.01 5.38
CA ALA A 50 23.23 12.92 4.31
C ALA A 50 24.72 13.34 4.40
N LYS A 51 25.22 13.58 5.62
CA LYS A 51 26.64 13.86 5.87
C LYS A 51 27.51 12.67 5.49
N ASP A 52 27.15 11.46 5.92
CA ASP A 52 27.90 10.23 5.65
C ASP A 52 28.00 9.93 4.15
N TYR A 53 26.96 10.28 3.38
CA TYR A 53 26.95 10.14 1.92
C TYR A 53 27.58 11.33 1.18
N GLY A 54 27.97 12.40 1.86
CA GLY A 54 28.53 13.60 1.22
C GLY A 54 27.50 14.41 0.42
N ILE A 55 26.23 14.38 0.82
CA ILE A 55 25.15 15.14 0.17
C ILE A 55 25.14 16.57 0.70
N GLU A 56 25.61 17.52 -0.10
CA GLU A 56 25.70 18.93 0.30
C GLU A 56 24.34 19.65 0.31
N GLN A 57 23.46 19.34 -0.65
CA GLN A 57 22.15 19.99 -0.78
C GLN A 57 21.12 19.32 0.14
N TYR A 58 21.40 19.32 1.44
CA TYR A 58 20.52 18.79 2.47
C TYR A 58 19.88 19.94 3.26
N TYR A 59 18.56 19.89 3.41
CA TYR A 59 17.80 20.91 4.14
C TYR A 59 16.79 20.26 5.07
N SER A 60 16.79 20.69 6.33
CA SER A 60 15.75 20.41 7.31
C SER A 60 15.24 21.72 7.92
N PRO A 61 13.95 21.85 8.25
CA PRO A 61 13.42 23.09 8.82
C PRO A 61 14.01 23.31 10.21
N ASP A 62 14.67 24.45 10.39
CA ASP A 62 15.28 24.89 11.65
C ASP A 62 14.24 25.26 12.72
N PHE A 63 13.06 25.66 12.28
CA PHE A 63 11.93 25.92 13.16
C PHE A 63 11.27 24.66 13.70
N MET A 64 11.52 23.45 13.16
CA MET A 64 11.00 22.20 13.73
C MET A 64 12.12 21.57 14.58
N THR A 65 12.17 21.92 15.87
CA THR A 65 13.15 21.35 16.79
C THR A 65 12.51 20.26 17.66
N PRO A 66 13.27 19.27 18.16
CA PRO A 66 12.74 18.27 19.09
C PRO A 66 12.13 18.87 20.37
N ASP A 67 12.61 20.04 20.79
CA ASP A 67 12.18 20.76 22.00
C ASP A 67 11.09 21.82 21.74
N MET A 68 10.56 21.89 20.52
CA MET A 68 9.47 22.78 20.15
C MET A 68 8.22 22.45 20.98
N ASP A 69 7.55 23.48 21.52
CA ASP A 69 6.22 23.31 22.06
C ASP A 69 5.27 22.86 20.93
N PRO A 70 4.54 21.73 21.08
CA PRO A 70 3.59 21.29 20.08
C PRO A 70 2.56 22.37 19.64
N SER A 71 2.25 23.36 20.48
CA SER A 71 1.37 24.47 20.11
C SER A 71 1.99 25.45 19.12
N ASP A 72 3.31 25.49 19.02
CA ASP A 72 4.06 26.39 18.13
C ASP A 72 4.24 25.81 16.72
N TYR A 73 3.79 24.57 16.51
CA TYR A 73 3.84 23.91 15.20
C TYR A 73 2.96 24.65 14.18
N ASP A 74 3.59 25.25 13.18
CA ASP A 74 2.91 25.95 12.10
C ASP A 74 3.11 25.26 10.75
N ALA A 75 2.11 24.47 10.35
CA ALA A 75 2.09 23.81 9.05
C ALA A 75 2.24 24.80 7.87
N ASN A 76 1.80 26.06 7.99
CA ASN A 76 1.99 27.04 6.91
C ASN A 76 3.46 27.31 6.63
N LYS A 77 4.30 27.37 7.68
CA LYS A 77 5.74 27.64 7.53
C LYS A 77 6.42 26.54 6.75
N ILE A 78 5.99 25.28 6.90
CA ILE A 78 6.55 24.13 6.17
C ILE A 78 6.46 24.32 4.66
N SER A 79 5.29 24.67 4.13
CA SER A 79 5.16 24.84 2.69
C SER A 79 5.94 26.02 2.13
N THR A 80 5.92 27.15 2.83
CA THR A 80 6.71 28.33 2.42
C THR A 80 8.19 28.01 2.43
N TRP A 81 8.70 27.42 3.52
CA TRP A 81 10.08 26.99 3.67
C TRP A 81 10.50 26.01 2.58
N ALA A 82 9.69 24.97 2.31
CA ALA A 82 10.01 23.94 1.33
C ALA A 82 10.16 24.55 -0.08
N VAL A 83 9.22 25.43 -0.47
CA VAL A 83 9.29 26.15 -1.76
C VAL A 83 10.51 27.06 -1.83
N GLU A 84 10.84 27.78 -0.75
CA GLU A 84 12.04 28.62 -0.68
C GLU A 84 13.32 27.80 -0.86
N LYS A 85 13.42 26.64 -0.20
CA LYS A 85 14.57 25.74 -0.37
C LYS A 85 14.64 25.16 -1.78
N MET A 86 13.52 24.76 -2.38
CA MET A 86 13.54 24.26 -3.77
C MET A 86 14.04 25.30 -4.77
N LYS A 87 13.81 26.60 -4.54
CA LYS A 87 14.39 27.66 -5.40
C LYS A 87 15.92 27.71 -5.37
N THR A 88 16.55 27.07 -4.39
CA THR A 88 18.02 27.00 -4.25
C THR A 88 18.65 25.77 -4.93
N ILE A 89 17.85 24.92 -5.58
CA ILE A 89 18.34 23.76 -6.33
C ILE A 89 19.39 24.22 -7.35
N LYS A 90 20.61 23.66 -7.22
CA LYS A 90 21.73 23.97 -8.11
C LYS A 90 21.50 23.38 -9.52
N PRO A 91 21.94 24.05 -10.59
CA PRO A 91 21.95 23.49 -11.94
C PRO A 91 22.63 22.12 -11.99
N GLY A 92 22.04 21.18 -12.73
CA GLY A 92 22.55 19.82 -12.85
C GLY A 92 22.19 18.89 -11.69
N THR A 93 21.36 19.31 -10.75
CA THR A 93 20.66 18.39 -9.81
C THR A 93 19.69 17.51 -10.61
N THR A 94 19.84 16.19 -10.52
CA THR A 94 18.98 15.23 -11.25
C THR A 94 18.04 14.46 -10.33
N ASN A 95 18.25 14.53 -9.01
CA ASN A 95 17.46 13.82 -8.02
C ASN A 95 17.01 14.76 -6.89
N VAL A 96 15.71 14.73 -6.58
CA VAL A 96 15.11 15.45 -5.44
C VAL A 96 14.43 14.43 -4.52
N VAL A 97 14.76 14.46 -3.23
CA VAL A 97 14.15 13.61 -2.20
C VAL A 97 13.35 14.45 -1.22
N ILE A 98 12.11 14.04 -0.95
CA ILE A 98 11.22 14.67 0.02
C ILE A 98 10.88 13.62 1.10
N ASP A 99 11.42 13.80 2.30
CA ASP A 99 11.34 12.86 3.42
C ASP A 99 10.81 13.52 4.69
N ASN A 100 9.53 13.47 5.08
CA ASN A 100 8.44 12.74 4.45
C ASN A 100 7.47 13.69 3.71
N ALA A 101 6.87 13.22 2.61
CA ALA A 101 5.97 14.05 1.81
C ALA A 101 4.67 14.41 2.57
N THR A 102 4.21 13.56 3.50
CA THR A 102 2.98 13.80 4.28
C THR A 102 3.07 15.04 5.18
N ALA A 103 4.24 15.34 5.74
CA ALA A 103 4.45 16.56 6.52
C ALA A 103 4.26 17.82 5.65
N TRP A 104 4.72 17.77 4.40
CA TRP A 104 4.51 18.87 3.47
C TRP A 104 3.04 19.01 3.05
N GLU A 105 2.32 17.89 2.88
CA GLU A 105 0.89 17.92 2.57
C GLU A 105 0.07 18.70 3.61
N ALA A 106 0.44 18.62 4.90
CA ALA A 106 -0.22 19.39 5.94
C ALA A 106 -0.08 20.91 5.69
N GLY A 107 1.09 21.36 5.25
CA GLY A 107 1.29 22.76 4.86
C GLY A 107 0.56 23.12 3.58
N MET A 108 0.54 22.24 2.58
CA MET A 108 -0.21 22.45 1.33
C MET A 108 -1.71 22.55 1.59
N ALA A 109 -2.24 21.75 2.51
CA ALA A 109 -3.63 21.83 2.94
C ALA A 109 -3.99 23.24 3.43
N LYS A 110 -3.14 23.85 4.26
CA LYS A 110 -3.35 25.22 4.73
C LYS A 110 -3.32 26.26 3.61
N LEU A 111 -2.46 26.08 2.60
CA LEU A 111 -2.46 26.94 1.42
C LEU A 111 -3.76 26.82 0.60
N VAL A 112 -4.31 25.61 0.50
CA VAL A 112 -5.58 25.35 -0.19
C VAL A 112 -6.75 25.93 0.60
N GLU A 113 -6.79 25.71 1.92
CA GLU A 113 -7.83 26.23 2.82
C GLU A 113 -7.93 27.76 2.80
N LYS A 114 -6.80 28.47 2.65
CA LYS A 114 -6.76 29.94 2.55
C LYS A 114 -7.41 30.48 1.28
N ASN A 115 -7.35 29.75 0.16
CA ASN A 115 -7.98 30.16 -1.09
C ASN A 115 -8.46 28.95 -1.92
N PRO A 116 -9.57 28.30 -1.53
CA PRO A 116 -10.07 27.10 -2.21
C PRO A 116 -10.43 27.35 -3.67
N ILE A 117 -10.95 28.54 -3.99
CA ILE A 117 -11.43 28.92 -5.32
C ILE A 117 -10.29 28.92 -6.34
N LYS A 118 -9.07 29.33 -5.94
CA LYS A 118 -7.87 29.26 -6.79
C LYS A 118 -7.61 27.86 -7.33
N TYR A 119 -8.01 26.82 -6.58
CA TYR A 119 -7.83 25.42 -6.94
C TYR A 119 -9.12 24.78 -7.49
N GLY A 120 -10.13 25.58 -7.83
CA GLY A 120 -11.41 25.10 -8.34
C GLY A 120 -12.28 24.41 -7.28
N LEU A 121 -12.07 24.68 -6.00
CA LEU A 121 -12.76 23.99 -4.91
C LEU A 121 -13.81 24.88 -4.23
N ASN A 122 -14.89 24.24 -3.80
CA ASN A 122 -15.89 24.90 -2.97
C ASN A 122 -15.38 25.04 -1.53
N ALA A 123 -15.34 26.27 -1.01
CA ALA A 123 -14.82 26.57 0.32
C ALA A 123 -15.57 25.83 1.46
N LYS A 124 -16.89 25.63 1.33
CA LYS A 124 -17.68 24.88 2.34
C LYS A 124 -17.28 23.41 2.37
N ASN A 125 -17.04 22.79 1.21
CA ASN A 125 -16.58 21.40 1.14
C ASN A 125 -15.17 21.24 1.71
N VAL A 126 -14.27 22.19 1.43
CA VAL A 126 -12.93 22.20 2.03
C VAL A 126 -13.00 22.29 3.55
N ALA A 127 -13.75 23.26 4.09
CA ALA A 127 -13.90 23.45 5.53
C ALA A 127 -14.56 22.25 6.24
N ALA A 128 -15.54 21.60 5.59
CA ALA A 128 -16.25 20.46 6.14
C ALA A 128 -15.55 19.10 5.87
N GLY A 129 -14.44 19.07 5.13
CA GLY A 129 -13.78 17.83 4.73
C GLY A 129 -14.56 16.94 3.75
N ILE A 130 -15.67 17.44 3.20
CA ILE A 130 -16.56 16.68 2.29
C ILE A 130 -15.90 16.56 0.91
N TYR A 131 -16.11 15.43 0.24
CA TYR A 131 -15.51 15.13 -1.08
C TYR A 131 -13.98 15.21 -1.09
N GLY A 132 -13.35 14.89 0.06
CA GLY A 132 -11.90 14.91 0.21
C GLY A 132 -11.33 16.25 0.70
N GLY A 133 -12.16 17.26 0.98
CA GLY A 133 -11.73 18.52 1.58
C GLY A 133 -10.69 19.25 0.73
N ALA A 134 -9.54 19.57 1.32
CA ALA A 134 -8.41 20.23 0.63
C ALA A 134 -7.63 19.32 -0.33
N ASN A 135 -7.82 17.99 -0.26
CA ASN A 135 -6.98 17.03 -0.99
C ASN A 135 -6.94 17.25 -2.52
N PRO A 136 -8.04 17.57 -3.22
CA PRO A 136 -7.96 17.83 -4.66
C PRO A 136 -7.04 19.01 -5.00
N GLY A 137 -6.98 20.05 -4.15
CA GLY A 137 -6.08 21.18 -4.32
C GLY A 137 -4.63 20.82 -4.03
N ILE A 138 -4.39 19.98 -3.02
CA ILE A 138 -3.07 19.40 -2.74
C ILE A 138 -2.57 18.58 -3.94
N SER A 139 -3.46 17.84 -4.61
CA SER A 139 -3.12 17.10 -5.83
C SER A 139 -2.63 18.00 -6.96
N ILE A 140 -3.28 19.16 -7.16
CA ILE A 140 -2.85 20.17 -8.14
C ILE A 140 -1.47 20.72 -7.77
N LEU A 141 -1.23 21.02 -6.49
CA LEU A 141 0.06 21.50 -6.01
C LEU A 141 1.19 20.50 -6.26
N TRP A 142 0.96 19.21 -5.97
CA TRP A 142 1.92 18.15 -6.27
C TRP A 142 2.23 18.03 -7.76
N GLN A 143 1.21 17.99 -8.62
CA GLN A 143 1.38 17.93 -10.09
C GLN A 143 2.20 19.11 -10.62
N ASN A 144 1.89 20.32 -10.14
CA ASN A 144 2.60 21.53 -10.55
C ASN A 144 4.05 21.52 -10.07
N MET A 145 4.29 21.12 -8.82
CA MET A 145 5.64 21.04 -8.27
C MET A 145 6.48 19.98 -8.99
N THR A 146 5.94 18.78 -9.28
CA THR A 146 6.70 17.76 -10.02
C THR A 146 7.04 18.23 -11.42
N SER A 147 6.08 18.86 -12.12
CA SER A 147 6.30 19.43 -13.46
C SER A 147 7.35 20.53 -13.45
N TRP A 148 7.33 21.39 -12.43
CA TRP A 148 8.31 22.47 -12.25
C TRP A 148 9.72 21.93 -11.97
N LEU A 149 9.87 20.93 -11.10
CA LEU A 149 11.16 20.28 -10.86
C LEU A 149 11.71 19.64 -12.15
N GLN A 150 10.86 18.94 -12.90
CA GLN A 150 11.24 18.32 -14.17
C GLN A 150 11.67 19.35 -15.22
N SER A 151 11.02 20.52 -15.29
CA SER A 151 11.43 21.59 -16.21
C SER A 151 12.78 22.22 -15.84
N MET A 152 13.24 22.05 -14.59
CA MET A 152 14.59 22.41 -14.13
C MET A 152 15.66 21.35 -14.43
N GLY A 153 15.28 20.23 -15.06
CA GLY A 153 16.19 19.12 -15.38
C GLY A 153 16.29 18.05 -14.29
N VAL A 154 15.47 18.11 -13.24
CA VAL A 154 15.36 17.02 -12.26
C VAL A 154 14.72 15.81 -12.96
N GLN A 155 15.41 14.69 -12.94
CA GLN A 155 14.96 13.44 -13.57
C GLN A 155 14.10 12.61 -12.62
N THR A 156 14.43 12.60 -11.34
CA THR A 156 13.68 11.83 -10.33
C THR A 156 13.26 12.67 -9.14
N VAL A 157 12.02 12.47 -8.72
CA VAL A 157 11.46 13.04 -7.49
C VAL A 157 11.02 11.90 -6.59
N PHE A 158 11.74 11.68 -5.50
CA PHE A 158 11.42 10.69 -4.48
C PHE A 158 10.47 11.28 -3.44
N MET A 159 9.32 10.64 -3.30
CA MET A 159 8.36 10.89 -2.24
C MET A 159 8.46 9.77 -1.22
N ILE A 160 9.00 10.06 -0.04
CA ILE A 160 9.04 9.10 1.06
C ILE A 160 7.79 9.31 1.93
N ASN A 161 6.99 8.25 2.07
CA ASN A 161 5.76 8.30 2.86
C ASN A 161 5.78 7.23 3.94
N HIS A 162 5.24 7.57 5.12
CA HIS A 162 4.97 6.59 6.16
C HIS A 162 3.74 5.75 5.84
N MET A 163 3.52 4.69 6.61
CA MET A 163 2.31 3.89 6.55
C MET A 163 1.51 4.02 7.85
N SER A 164 0.21 3.79 7.78
CA SER A 164 -0.68 3.63 8.94
C SER A 164 -1.52 2.38 8.81
N GLN A 165 -2.05 1.91 9.93
CA GLN A 165 -3.10 0.90 9.94
C GLN A 165 -4.43 1.54 9.49
N PRO A 166 -5.21 0.88 8.62
CA PRO A 166 -6.57 1.30 8.35
C PRO A 166 -7.43 1.05 9.61
N TRP A 167 -8.47 1.86 9.77
CA TRP A 167 -9.44 1.70 10.85
C TRP A 167 -10.72 1.08 10.29
N ALA A 168 -11.28 0.10 10.99
CA ALA A 168 -12.57 -0.49 10.68
C ALA A 168 -13.34 -0.70 11.99
N ASN A 169 -14.63 -0.36 12.00
CA ASN A 169 -15.50 -0.52 13.17
C ASN A 169 -14.93 0.09 14.47
N GLY A 170 -14.31 1.27 14.38
CA GLY A 170 -13.77 1.99 15.54
C GLY A 170 -12.40 1.50 16.04
N ALA A 171 -11.82 0.45 15.44
CA ALA A 171 -10.52 -0.10 15.84
C ALA A 171 -9.53 -0.17 14.66
N PRO A 172 -8.21 -0.14 14.92
CA PRO A 172 -7.21 -0.41 13.88
C PRO A 172 -7.28 -1.87 13.43
N VAL A 173 -7.26 -2.09 12.12
CA VAL A 173 -7.17 -3.44 11.55
C VAL A 173 -5.72 -3.90 11.67
N LEU A 174 -5.49 -4.86 12.57
CA LEU A 174 -4.16 -5.39 12.83
C LEU A 174 -3.55 -6.02 11.58
N ASN A 175 -2.24 -5.85 11.43
CA ASN A 175 -1.44 -6.37 10.32
C ASN A 175 -1.92 -5.95 8.93
N ARG A 176 -2.67 -4.86 8.81
CA ARG A 176 -2.96 -4.20 7.53
C ARG A 176 -2.38 -2.80 7.54
N TYR A 177 -1.91 -2.36 6.38
CA TYR A 177 -1.25 -1.07 6.25
C TYR A 177 -1.65 -0.35 4.99
N HIS A 178 -1.76 0.97 5.09
CA HIS A 178 -1.88 1.87 3.96
C HIS A 178 -0.80 2.95 3.99
N ILE A 179 -0.25 3.27 2.82
CA ILE A 179 0.60 4.44 2.59
C ILE A 179 -0.19 5.69 2.98
N ARG A 180 0.40 6.51 3.86
CA ARG A 180 -0.14 7.82 4.23
C ARG A 180 0.02 8.82 3.08
N GLY A 181 -0.84 9.83 3.12
CA GLY A 181 -0.81 10.97 2.21
C GLY A 181 -1.78 10.86 1.05
N ASN A 182 -1.68 11.80 0.11
CA ASN A 182 -2.66 11.96 -0.96
C ASN A 182 -2.53 10.85 -2.02
N LYS A 183 -3.68 10.36 -2.49
CA LYS A 183 -3.78 9.35 -3.55
C LYS A 183 -3.09 9.76 -4.85
N ILE A 184 -2.87 11.06 -5.07
CA ILE A 184 -2.13 11.62 -6.22
C ILE A 184 -0.75 11.00 -6.38
N PHE A 185 -0.08 10.60 -5.30
CA PHE A 185 1.23 9.96 -5.40
C PHE A 185 1.17 8.66 -6.20
N ARG A 186 0.10 7.87 -6.07
CA ARG A 186 -0.09 6.65 -6.88
C ARG A 186 -0.32 6.98 -8.36
N GLN A 187 -0.86 8.16 -8.67
CA GLN A 187 -1.10 8.57 -10.06
C GLN A 187 0.18 9.12 -10.69
N LEU A 188 0.87 10.02 -9.98
CA LEU A 188 2.12 10.65 -10.41
C LEU A 188 3.29 9.69 -10.49
N SER A 189 3.32 8.66 -9.64
CA SER A 189 4.49 7.79 -9.57
C SER A 189 4.64 6.93 -10.83
N ILE A 190 5.85 6.85 -11.34
CA ILE A 190 6.25 5.85 -12.34
C ILE A 190 6.61 4.53 -11.67
N LEU A 191 6.99 4.58 -10.39
CA LEU A 191 7.37 3.43 -9.58
C LEU A 191 6.91 3.67 -8.14
N THR A 192 6.24 2.69 -7.54
CA THR A 192 5.89 2.70 -6.11
C THR A 192 6.46 1.44 -5.46
N LEU A 193 7.32 1.63 -4.46
CA LEU A 193 7.95 0.58 -3.69
C LEU A 193 7.45 0.63 -2.24
N ILE A 194 7.06 -0.53 -1.71
CA ILE A 194 6.76 -0.70 -0.28
C ILE A 194 7.90 -1.51 0.33
N MET A 195 8.74 -0.86 1.11
CA MET A 195 9.86 -1.50 1.80
C MET A 195 9.32 -2.48 2.84
N VAL A 196 9.87 -3.69 2.83
CA VAL A 196 9.52 -4.79 3.73
C VAL A 196 10.80 -5.40 4.31
N PRO A 197 10.71 -6.10 5.47
CA PRO A 197 11.85 -6.82 6.01
C PRO A 197 12.45 -7.80 5.00
N SER A 198 13.78 -7.95 5.06
CA SER A 198 14.48 -8.94 4.24
C SER A 198 14.20 -10.35 4.71
N ASP A 199 14.01 -11.24 3.76
CA ASP A 199 14.09 -12.69 3.90
C ASP A 199 15.52 -13.21 3.64
N VAL A 200 16.41 -12.37 3.09
CA VAL A 200 17.77 -12.77 2.73
C VAL A 200 18.68 -12.79 3.96
N LYS A 201 19.09 -13.99 4.37
CA LYS A 201 20.07 -14.19 5.45
C LYS A 201 21.47 -13.78 4.96
N ARG A 202 22.14 -12.90 5.71
CA ARG A 202 23.49 -12.38 5.37
C ARG A 202 24.57 -12.73 6.40
N GLY A 203 24.48 -13.90 7.04
CA GLY A 203 25.55 -14.43 7.88
C GLY A 203 26.02 -13.49 9.01
N GLY A 204 25.09 -12.81 9.69
CA GLY A 204 25.40 -11.87 10.77
C GLY A 204 25.52 -10.40 10.35
N LEU A 205 25.49 -10.11 9.04
CA LEU A 205 25.36 -8.73 8.56
C LEU A 205 23.91 -8.25 8.71
N PRO A 206 23.69 -6.92 8.89
CA PRO A 206 22.36 -6.34 8.87
C PRO A 206 21.59 -6.72 7.59
N PRO A 207 20.28 -7.00 7.71
CA PRO A 207 19.45 -7.31 6.55
C PRO A 207 19.41 -6.12 5.60
N LEU A 208 19.50 -6.39 4.29
CA LEU A 208 19.25 -5.37 3.27
C LEU A 208 17.74 -5.33 3.02
N PRO A 209 17.11 -4.15 2.97
CA PRO A 209 15.67 -4.10 2.85
C PRO A 209 15.22 -4.75 1.53
N SER A 210 14.06 -5.41 1.57
CA SER A 210 13.36 -5.88 0.38
C SER A 210 12.25 -4.88 0.03
N ALA A 211 11.67 -4.99 -1.16
CA ALA A 211 10.57 -4.11 -1.55
C ALA A 211 9.49 -4.83 -2.34
N LEU A 212 8.24 -4.53 -2.04
CA LEU A 212 7.09 -4.92 -2.87
C LEU A 212 6.88 -3.86 -3.96
N VAL A 213 6.71 -4.30 -5.20
CA VAL A 213 6.45 -3.43 -6.35
C VAL A 213 4.94 -3.21 -6.48
N ALA A 214 4.45 -2.17 -5.82
CA ALA A 214 3.03 -1.82 -5.84
C ALA A 214 2.59 -1.20 -7.19
N LYS A 215 3.47 -0.44 -7.84
CA LYS A 215 3.22 0.14 -9.17
C LYS A 215 4.51 0.18 -9.97
N GLU A 216 4.41 -0.14 -11.26
CA GLU A 216 5.47 0.01 -12.24
C GLU A 216 4.85 0.48 -13.56
N ALA A 217 5.15 1.72 -13.97
CA ALA A 217 4.75 2.30 -15.24
C ALA A 217 5.94 2.39 -16.22
N LEU A 218 6.85 1.42 -16.14
CA LEU A 218 8.17 1.44 -16.78
C LEU A 218 8.41 0.23 -17.68
N ALA A 219 7.34 -0.32 -18.25
CA ALA A 219 7.40 -1.53 -19.05
C ALA A 219 8.46 -1.44 -20.17
N ILE A 220 9.15 -2.56 -20.37
CA ILE A 220 10.07 -2.77 -21.48
C ILE A 220 9.20 -3.16 -22.68
N ARG A 221 9.39 -2.44 -23.78
CA ARG A 221 8.65 -2.66 -25.03
C ARG A 221 9.66 -2.92 -26.13
N ASN A 222 9.58 -4.09 -26.73
CA ASN A 222 10.39 -4.47 -27.88
C ASN A 222 9.45 -4.74 -29.05
N TRP A 223 9.74 -4.15 -30.20
CA TRP A 223 8.99 -4.45 -31.42
C TRP A 223 9.30 -5.89 -31.85
N ASN A 224 8.27 -6.71 -32.03
CA ASN A 224 8.38 -8.05 -32.59
C ASN A 224 7.96 -8.00 -34.06
N GLU A 225 8.95 -8.11 -34.96
CA GLU A 225 8.74 -8.06 -36.41
C GLU A 225 7.84 -9.18 -36.94
N GLU A 226 7.89 -10.37 -36.35
CA GLU A 226 7.06 -11.51 -36.80
C GLU A 226 5.59 -11.27 -36.49
N LYS A 227 5.29 -10.76 -35.29
CA LYS A 227 3.92 -10.47 -34.84
C LYS A 227 3.41 -9.10 -35.28
N GLN A 228 4.29 -8.24 -35.80
CA GLN A 228 4.01 -6.84 -36.10
C GLN A 228 3.37 -6.11 -34.90
N ASP A 229 3.88 -6.37 -33.70
CA ASP A 229 3.35 -5.85 -32.44
C ASP A 229 4.47 -5.59 -31.41
N TYR A 230 4.19 -4.77 -30.39
CA TYR A 230 5.10 -4.56 -29.27
C TYR A 230 4.95 -5.65 -28.22
N GLU A 231 6.00 -6.44 -28.02
CA GLU A 231 6.14 -7.25 -26.83
C GLU A 231 6.39 -6.36 -25.62
N THR A 232 5.37 -6.22 -24.78
CA THR A 232 5.42 -5.44 -23.54
C THR A 232 5.67 -6.38 -22.36
N LYS A 233 6.74 -6.13 -21.62
CA LYS A 233 7.13 -6.91 -20.43
C LYS A 233 7.38 -5.97 -19.25
N ARG A 234 7.00 -6.39 -18.05
CA ARG A 234 7.45 -5.72 -16.83
C ARG A 234 8.93 -5.98 -16.61
N ALA A 235 9.64 -4.98 -16.09
CA ALA A 235 11.05 -5.11 -15.74
C ALA A 235 11.20 -5.74 -14.36
N LEU A 236 10.50 -5.17 -13.38
CA LEU A 236 10.67 -5.53 -11.98
C LEU A 236 9.77 -6.73 -11.60
N PRO A 237 10.24 -7.63 -10.71
CA PRO A 237 9.41 -8.68 -10.15
C PRO A 237 8.30 -8.09 -9.26
N MET A 238 7.37 -8.94 -8.78
CA MET A 238 6.37 -8.47 -7.82
C MET A 238 7.02 -8.05 -6.49
N ARG A 239 8.05 -8.79 -6.06
CA ARG A 239 8.87 -8.49 -4.88
C ARG A 239 10.34 -8.44 -5.27
N ILE A 240 11.07 -7.43 -4.82
CA ILE A 240 12.51 -7.28 -5.02
C ILE A 240 13.21 -7.82 -3.77
N PRO A 241 13.94 -8.95 -3.83
CA PRO A 241 14.57 -9.56 -2.66
C PRO A 241 15.58 -8.63 -1.98
N ILE A 242 16.33 -7.86 -2.77
CA ILE A 242 17.28 -6.87 -2.29
C ILE A 242 16.96 -5.56 -2.99
N ALA A 243 16.33 -4.63 -2.29
CA ALA A 243 15.92 -3.33 -2.82
C ALA A 243 17.10 -2.35 -2.80
N GLY A 244 18.13 -2.63 -3.61
CA GLY A 244 19.23 -1.71 -3.91
C GLY A 244 19.16 -1.23 -5.36
N TRP A 245 19.70 -0.04 -5.65
CA TRP A 245 19.67 0.52 -7.01
C TRP A 245 20.45 -0.29 -8.03
N LYS A 246 21.52 -0.97 -7.58
CA LYS A 246 22.26 -1.91 -8.42
C LYS A 246 21.34 -3.04 -8.89
N GLU A 247 20.63 -3.67 -7.97
CA GLU A 247 19.71 -4.78 -8.23
C GLU A 247 18.51 -4.33 -9.06
N ILE A 248 17.91 -3.18 -8.73
CA ILE A 248 16.82 -2.56 -9.50
C ILE A 248 17.27 -2.30 -10.95
N LYS A 249 18.47 -1.75 -11.15
CA LYS A 249 19.03 -1.52 -12.49
C LYS A 249 19.22 -2.82 -13.26
N GLN A 250 19.65 -3.90 -12.59
CA GLN A 250 19.79 -5.21 -13.23
C GLN A 250 18.46 -5.73 -13.78
N TYR A 251 17.34 -5.54 -13.09
CA TYR A 251 16.02 -5.92 -13.61
C TYR A 251 15.59 -5.13 -14.85
N PHE A 252 16.04 -3.89 -15.03
CA PHE A 252 15.78 -3.15 -16.27
C PHE A 252 16.62 -3.65 -17.46
N LEU A 253 17.79 -4.24 -17.20
CA LEU A 253 18.64 -4.86 -18.22
C LEU A 253 18.21 -6.30 -18.52
N HIS A 254 17.76 -7.00 -17.48
CA HIS A 254 17.35 -8.40 -17.49
C HIS A 254 15.99 -8.52 -16.78
N PRO A 255 14.87 -8.18 -17.47
CA PRO A 255 13.53 -8.26 -16.92
C PRO A 255 13.24 -9.57 -16.19
N ALA A 256 12.45 -9.49 -15.12
CA ALA A 256 12.02 -10.65 -14.33
C ALA A 256 11.23 -11.66 -15.18
N ASP A 257 11.42 -12.95 -14.89
CA ASP A 257 10.67 -14.04 -15.50
C ASP A 257 9.46 -14.36 -14.63
N PHE A 258 8.27 -13.98 -15.08
CA PHE A 258 7.01 -14.21 -14.35
C PHE A 258 6.46 -15.62 -14.56
N SER A 259 7.01 -16.40 -15.50
CA SER A 259 6.66 -17.81 -15.65
C SER A 259 7.49 -18.69 -14.73
N ASN A 260 8.70 -18.25 -14.38
CA ASN A 260 9.60 -18.93 -13.46
C ASN A 260 10.30 -17.92 -12.52
N PRO A 261 9.57 -17.34 -11.54
CA PRO A 261 10.11 -16.30 -10.67
C PRO A 261 11.24 -16.86 -9.79
N LYS A 262 12.30 -16.08 -9.58
CA LYS A 262 13.39 -16.49 -8.70
C LYS A 262 12.92 -16.51 -7.23
N PRO A 263 13.62 -17.23 -6.33
CA PRO A 263 13.32 -17.21 -4.91
C PRO A 263 13.22 -15.77 -4.36
N GLY A 264 12.11 -15.49 -3.67
CA GLY A 264 11.82 -14.17 -3.08
C GLY A 264 11.27 -13.12 -4.05
N GLU A 265 11.05 -13.44 -5.34
CA GLU A 265 10.49 -12.51 -6.34
C GLU A 265 8.95 -12.41 -6.31
N VAL A 266 8.30 -13.28 -5.55
CA VAL A 266 6.86 -13.31 -5.31
C VAL A 266 6.55 -12.80 -3.92
N TRP A 267 5.37 -12.20 -3.74
CA TRP A 267 4.91 -11.80 -2.41
C TRP A 267 4.57 -13.04 -1.59
N THR A 268 4.80 -12.94 -0.29
CA THR A 268 4.30 -13.91 0.69
C THR A 268 2.82 -13.66 1.00
N ASP A 269 2.10 -14.67 1.48
CA ASP A 269 0.70 -14.52 1.90
C ASP A 269 0.51 -13.45 2.98
N ALA A 270 1.48 -13.33 3.89
CA ALA A 270 1.48 -12.28 4.92
C ALA A 270 1.59 -10.88 4.30
N GLU A 271 2.44 -10.70 3.28
CA GLU A 271 2.57 -9.44 2.55
C GLU A 271 1.31 -9.11 1.74
N VAL A 272 0.69 -10.10 1.08
CA VAL A 272 -0.59 -9.92 0.37
C VAL A 272 -1.69 -9.51 1.33
N PHE A 273 -1.79 -10.16 2.50
CA PHE A 273 -2.75 -9.78 3.53
C PHE A 273 -2.51 -8.35 4.03
N ALA A 274 -1.24 -8.00 4.27
CA ALA A 274 -0.87 -6.73 4.88
C ALA A 274 -0.98 -5.53 3.94
N TYR A 275 -0.68 -5.73 2.65
CA TYR A 275 -0.51 -4.66 1.67
C TYR A 275 -1.38 -4.83 0.41
N GLY A 276 -2.26 -5.83 0.37
CA GLY A 276 -3.10 -6.16 -0.80
C GLY A 276 -3.96 -5.02 -1.33
N GLU A 277 -4.30 -4.02 -0.51
CA GLU A 277 -5.06 -2.83 -0.92
C GLU A 277 -4.31 -1.92 -1.91
N PHE A 278 -3.01 -2.16 -2.11
CA PHE A 278 -2.17 -1.45 -3.08
C PHE A 278 -2.06 -2.17 -4.40
N MET A 279 -2.57 -3.39 -4.47
CA MET A 279 -2.47 -4.25 -5.63
C MET A 279 -3.64 -4.05 -6.56
N SER A 280 -3.40 -4.19 -7.86
CA SER A 280 -4.50 -4.43 -8.80
C SER A 280 -5.06 -5.84 -8.57
N ALA A 281 -6.33 -6.03 -8.92
CA ALA A 281 -6.95 -7.36 -8.87
C ALA A 281 -6.17 -8.39 -9.71
N GLU A 282 -5.57 -7.94 -10.81
CA GLU A 282 -4.70 -8.75 -11.67
C GLU A 282 -3.43 -9.19 -10.95
N GLN A 283 -2.74 -8.29 -10.23
CA GLN A 283 -1.55 -8.65 -9.46
C GLN A 283 -1.90 -9.65 -8.34
N VAL A 284 -3.04 -9.46 -7.66
CA VAL A 284 -3.53 -10.42 -6.65
C VAL A 284 -3.84 -11.77 -7.27
N GLY A 285 -4.49 -11.80 -8.44
CA GLY A 285 -4.77 -13.02 -9.19
C GLY A 285 -3.49 -13.77 -9.56
N TRP A 286 -2.52 -13.06 -10.15
CA TRP A 286 -1.24 -13.64 -10.55
C TRP A 286 -0.48 -14.25 -9.35
N ILE A 287 -0.44 -13.58 -8.19
CA ILE A 287 0.25 -14.12 -7.01
C ILE A 287 -0.42 -15.41 -6.54
N LYS A 288 -1.76 -15.45 -6.53
CA LYS A 288 -2.50 -16.66 -6.14
C LYS A 288 -2.23 -17.83 -7.09
N ASP A 289 -2.01 -17.56 -8.38
CA ASP A 289 -1.70 -18.60 -9.35
C ASP A 289 -0.24 -19.04 -9.28
N ALA A 290 0.70 -18.10 -9.10
CA ALA A 290 2.11 -18.41 -8.87
C ALA A 290 2.33 -19.25 -7.60
N ALA A 291 1.60 -18.96 -6.52
CA ALA A 291 1.66 -19.73 -5.28
C ALA A 291 1.17 -21.19 -5.47
N LYS A 292 0.15 -21.41 -6.31
CA LYS A 292 -0.30 -22.78 -6.64
C LYS A 292 0.75 -23.56 -7.42
N ILE A 293 1.47 -22.90 -8.33
CA ILE A 293 2.54 -23.54 -9.12
C ILE A 293 3.68 -23.97 -8.19
N ALA A 294 4.17 -23.07 -7.34
CA ALA A 294 5.25 -23.37 -6.38
C ALA A 294 4.88 -24.52 -5.43
N TYR A 295 3.63 -24.57 -4.96
CA TYR A 295 3.17 -25.65 -4.08
C TYR A 295 3.16 -27.03 -4.76
N ASN A 296 2.96 -27.08 -6.08
CA ASN A 296 2.96 -28.34 -6.84
C ASN A 296 4.38 -28.88 -7.11
N GLU A 297 5.41 -28.03 -7.08
CA GLU A 297 6.80 -28.44 -7.32
C GLU A 297 7.49 -28.97 -6.05
N ASP A 298 7.14 -28.45 -4.87
CA ASP A 298 7.81 -28.75 -3.59
C ASP A 298 7.19 -29.91 -2.78
N GLY A 299 6.09 -30.53 -3.22
CA GLY A 299 5.54 -31.69 -2.50
C GLY A 299 4.18 -32.20 -3.00
N ASN A 300 4.20 -33.29 -3.75
CA ASN A 300 3.00 -33.96 -4.27
C ASN A 300 2.05 -34.48 -3.15
N PRO A 301 0.73 -34.62 -3.41
CA PRO A 301 0.31 -35.76 -4.22
C PRO A 301 -0.60 -35.39 -5.40
N GLU A 302 -0.16 -35.81 -6.59
CA GLU A 302 -1.02 -36.19 -7.68
C GLU A 302 -1.92 -37.33 -7.17
N THR A 303 -3.23 -37.15 -7.32
CA THR A 303 -4.00 -38.08 -8.15
C THR A 303 -5.12 -37.30 -8.81
N GLY A 304 -4.98 -36.96 -10.08
CA GLY A 304 -6.03 -36.28 -10.81
C GLY A 304 -5.65 -35.85 -12.22
N THR A 305 -5.15 -36.77 -13.05
CA THR A 305 -5.03 -36.54 -14.49
C THR A 305 -6.39 -36.14 -15.05
N THR A 306 -6.53 -34.89 -15.51
CA THR A 306 -7.58 -34.54 -16.47
C THR A 306 -6.95 -33.80 -17.63
N SER A 307 -6.78 -34.54 -18.73
CA SER A 307 -6.56 -34.01 -20.06
C SER A 307 -7.71 -33.06 -20.43
N ILE A 308 -7.39 -31.80 -20.72
CA ILE A 308 -8.35 -30.86 -21.30
C ILE A 308 -8.50 -31.22 -22.78
N SER A 309 -9.49 -32.06 -23.07
CA SER A 309 -10.05 -32.24 -24.42
C SER A 309 -11.16 -31.22 -24.62
N THR A 310 -10.94 -30.23 -25.48
CA THR A 310 -11.97 -29.29 -25.95
C THR A 310 -12.98 -30.01 -26.84
N LYS A 311 -14.14 -30.40 -26.28
CA LYS A 311 -15.38 -30.63 -27.04
C LYS A 311 -16.53 -29.80 -26.43
N PRO A 312 -17.48 -29.30 -27.25
CA PRO A 312 -18.53 -28.41 -26.77
C PRO A 312 -19.55 -29.18 -25.92
N SER A 313 -19.81 -28.72 -24.69
CA SER A 313 -20.78 -29.33 -23.79
C SER A 313 -22.21 -28.86 -24.11
N VAL A 314 -23.07 -29.82 -24.42
CA VAL A 314 -24.53 -29.68 -24.47
C VAL A 314 -25.06 -29.26 -23.09
N ILE A 315 -25.83 -28.17 -23.06
CA ILE A 315 -26.51 -27.66 -21.85
C ILE A 315 -27.59 -28.67 -21.42
N ARG A 316 -27.37 -29.36 -20.29
CA ARG A 316 -28.43 -30.12 -19.61
C ARG A 316 -29.20 -29.21 -18.66
N LYS A 317 -30.54 -29.31 -18.69
CA LYS A 317 -31.43 -28.65 -17.73
C LYS A 317 -31.10 -29.10 -16.29
N PRO A 318 -31.09 -28.19 -15.31
CA PRO A 318 -30.86 -28.55 -13.92
C PRO A 318 -32.06 -29.32 -13.36
N GLU A 319 -31.77 -30.36 -12.58
CA GLU A 319 -32.77 -31.07 -11.79
C GLU A 319 -33.35 -30.18 -10.69
N PRO A 320 -34.65 -30.34 -10.36
CA PRO A 320 -35.29 -29.54 -9.31
C PRO A 320 -34.67 -29.85 -7.94
N ARG A 321 -34.20 -28.80 -7.26
CA ARG A 321 -33.73 -28.87 -5.87
C ARG A 321 -34.84 -29.38 -4.95
N LYS A 322 -34.52 -30.36 -4.12
CA LYS A 322 -35.32 -30.72 -2.94
C LYS A 322 -35.55 -29.46 -2.08
N VAL A 323 -36.82 -29.09 -1.92
CA VAL A 323 -37.25 -28.05 -0.98
C VAL A 323 -36.98 -28.57 0.43
N ILE A 324 -36.02 -27.96 1.12
CA ILE A 324 -35.82 -28.17 2.55
C ILE A 324 -36.90 -27.36 3.26
N THR A 325 -37.83 -28.05 3.93
CA THR A 325 -38.87 -27.42 4.73
C THR A 325 -38.20 -26.62 5.86
N PRO A 326 -38.49 -25.31 6.02
CA PRO A 326 -37.93 -24.54 7.12
C PRO A 326 -38.47 -25.07 8.46
N PRO A 327 -37.66 -25.05 9.52
CA PRO A 327 -38.12 -25.45 10.85
C PRO A 327 -39.28 -24.55 11.28
N VAL A 328 -40.25 -25.18 11.95
CA VAL A 328 -41.42 -24.54 12.56
C VAL A 328 -40.98 -23.34 13.40
N ALA A 329 -41.70 -22.22 13.28
CA ALA A 329 -41.40 -20.94 13.92
C ALA A 329 -41.41 -21.01 15.45
N GLY A 330 -40.34 -21.56 16.03
CA GLY A 330 -39.93 -21.27 17.40
C GLY A 330 -39.32 -19.87 17.46
N LYS A 331 -39.51 -19.16 18.58
CA LYS A 331 -38.85 -17.86 18.80
C LYS A 331 -37.34 -18.04 18.64
N LEU A 332 -36.76 -17.39 17.63
CA LEU A 332 -35.31 -17.31 17.46
C LEU A 332 -34.73 -16.64 18.71
N THR A 333 -34.01 -17.39 19.55
CA THR A 333 -33.32 -16.82 20.69
C THR A 333 -31.92 -16.38 20.27
N VAL A 334 -31.35 -15.43 21.02
CA VAL A 334 -29.96 -14.98 20.81
C VAL A 334 -28.99 -16.16 20.90
N ASP A 335 -29.23 -17.10 21.81
CA ASP A 335 -28.38 -18.27 22.01
C ASP A 335 -28.40 -19.24 20.82
N LEU A 336 -29.57 -19.41 20.16
CA LEU A 336 -29.68 -20.23 18.95
C LEU A 336 -28.90 -19.61 17.78
N VAL A 337 -28.93 -18.28 17.66
CA VAL A 337 -28.15 -17.56 16.64
C VAL A 337 -26.65 -17.67 16.93
N LYS A 338 -26.23 -17.51 18.19
CA LYS A 338 -24.83 -17.70 18.60
C LYS A 338 -24.33 -19.12 18.30
N ALA A 339 -25.11 -20.13 18.65
CA ALA A 339 -24.78 -21.53 18.39
C ALA A 339 -24.62 -21.81 16.89
N ALA A 340 -25.51 -21.27 16.05
CA ALA A 340 -25.44 -21.43 14.60
C ALA A 340 -24.17 -20.79 14.00
N TRP A 341 -23.80 -19.59 14.43
CA TRP A 341 -22.59 -18.92 13.96
C TRP A 341 -21.30 -19.64 14.36
N LEU A 342 -21.22 -20.10 15.60
CA LEU A 342 -20.05 -20.85 16.06
C LEU A 342 -19.91 -22.18 15.32
N THR A 343 -21.04 -22.85 15.05
CA THR A 343 -21.07 -24.08 14.24
C THR A 343 -20.58 -23.81 12.81
N GLU A 344 -21.02 -22.71 12.19
CA GLU A 344 -20.58 -22.36 10.84
C GLU A 344 -19.10 -21.96 10.80
N ALA A 345 -18.63 -21.23 11.81
CA ALA A 345 -17.22 -20.86 11.94
C ALA A 345 -16.30 -22.08 12.11
N GLN A 346 -16.75 -23.12 12.81
CA GLN A 346 -16.04 -24.41 12.88
C GLN A 346 -16.01 -25.12 11.53
N LYS A 347 -17.14 -25.16 10.80
CA LYS A 347 -17.19 -25.80 9.47
C LYS A 347 -16.23 -25.18 8.46
N VAL A 348 -16.05 -23.86 8.51
CA VAL A 348 -15.13 -23.15 7.60
C VAL A 348 -13.69 -23.09 8.13
N GLY A 349 -13.39 -23.79 9.24
CA GLY A 349 -12.06 -23.87 9.82
C GLY A 349 -11.58 -22.59 10.51
N MET A 350 -12.47 -21.64 10.78
CA MET A 350 -12.15 -20.38 11.48
C MET A 350 -12.04 -20.56 13.00
N LEU A 351 -12.63 -21.63 13.54
CA LEU A 351 -12.59 -22.03 14.95
C LEU A 351 -12.29 -23.52 15.03
N LYS A 352 -11.27 -23.93 15.80
CA LYS A 352 -10.99 -25.37 16.03
C LYS A 352 -12.02 -26.01 16.96
N ASP A 353 -12.32 -25.32 18.06
CA ASP A 353 -13.35 -25.66 19.03
C ASP A 353 -13.78 -24.40 19.79
N TYR A 354 -14.68 -24.52 20.77
CA TYR A 354 -15.16 -23.38 21.56
C TYR A 354 -14.14 -22.79 22.54
N SER A 355 -13.01 -23.48 22.75
CA SER A 355 -11.90 -23.04 23.61
C SER A 355 -10.76 -22.36 22.83
N ASP A 356 -10.85 -22.35 21.49
CA ASP A 356 -9.89 -21.69 20.61
C ASP A 356 -9.99 -20.15 20.74
N GLY A 357 -9.24 -19.61 21.69
CA GLY A 357 -9.22 -18.19 22.00
C GLY A 357 -8.81 -17.31 20.82
N VAL A 358 -7.98 -17.81 19.90
CA VAL A 358 -7.56 -17.08 18.69
C VAL A 358 -8.68 -17.08 17.66
N GLY A 359 -9.30 -18.23 17.40
CA GLY A 359 -10.47 -18.34 16.53
C GLY A 359 -11.66 -17.50 17.03
N MET A 360 -11.87 -17.45 18.35
CA MET A 360 -12.92 -16.62 18.96
C MET A 360 -12.65 -15.12 18.80
N ALA A 361 -11.41 -14.67 18.94
CA ALA A 361 -11.04 -13.28 18.70
C ALA A 361 -11.26 -12.88 17.22
N LEU A 362 -10.90 -13.78 16.29
CA LEU A 362 -11.15 -13.59 14.85
C LEU A 362 -12.64 -13.52 14.55
N LEU A 363 -13.44 -14.45 15.07
CA LEU A 363 -14.90 -14.44 14.89
C LEU A 363 -15.53 -13.13 15.42
N LYS A 364 -15.11 -12.66 16.60
CA LYS A 364 -15.56 -11.38 17.17
C LYS A 364 -15.21 -10.20 16.25
N SER A 365 -14.03 -10.20 15.65
CA SER A 365 -13.60 -9.14 14.72
C SER A 365 -14.45 -9.10 13.44
N VAL A 366 -14.89 -10.27 12.94
CA VAL A 366 -15.74 -10.38 11.74
C VAL A 366 -17.17 -9.95 12.02
N LEU A 367 -17.69 -10.23 13.22
CA LEU A 367 -19.08 -9.93 13.60
C LEU A 367 -19.29 -8.49 14.12
N GLY A 368 -18.22 -7.80 14.51
CA GLY A 368 -18.25 -6.41 15.01
C GLY A 368 -18.66 -6.26 16.48
N GLU A 369 -18.28 -5.12 17.11
CA GLU A 369 -18.52 -4.84 18.54
C GLU A 369 -19.99 -4.69 18.94
N THR A 370 -20.92 -4.49 17.99
CA THR A 370 -22.36 -4.38 18.29
C THR A 370 -22.93 -5.65 18.95
N TYR A 371 -22.23 -6.78 18.84
CA TYR A 371 -22.59 -8.04 19.49
C TYR A 371 -21.71 -8.39 20.71
N ALA A 372 -20.68 -7.57 21.01
CA ALA A 372 -19.76 -7.81 22.13
C ALA A 372 -20.37 -7.47 23.49
N HIS A 373 -21.48 -6.71 23.56
CA HIS A 373 -22.25 -6.48 24.79
C HIS A 373 -23.13 -7.66 25.22
N ILE A 374 -23.07 -8.81 24.54
CA ILE A 374 -23.74 -10.04 24.95
C ILE A 374 -22.77 -10.98 25.68
N SER A 375 -21.88 -10.39 26.49
CA SER A 375 -21.10 -11.11 27.49
C SER A 375 -21.15 -10.35 28.80
N ASP A 376 -21.61 -11.10 29.80
CA ASP A 376 -21.45 -10.87 31.23
C ASP A 376 -22.55 -10.01 31.88
N GLU A 377 -23.29 -10.65 32.77
CA GLU A 377 -24.36 -10.15 33.64
C GLU A 377 -25.80 -10.21 33.10
N GLY A 378 -26.55 -11.17 33.63
CA GLY A 378 -28.00 -11.18 33.58
C GLY A 378 -28.54 -10.01 34.42
N THR A 379 -28.93 -8.93 33.75
CA THR A 379 -29.77 -7.88 34.35
C THR A 379 -30.93 -7.52 33.44
N HIS A 380 -32.08 -7.31 34.08
CA HIS A 380 -33.39 -7.06 33.51
C HIS A 380 -33.40 -6.00 32.39
N LEU A 381 -34.07 -6.33 31.29
CA LEU A 381 -34.51 -5.37 30.26
C LEU A 381 -35.61 -4.46 30.84
N GLY A 382 -35.19 -3.35 31.44
CA GLY A 382 -36.04 -2.17 31.62
C GLY A 382 -35.93 -1.25 30.40
N ASP A 383 -37.07 -1.06 29.71
CA ASP A 383 -37.37 -0.01 28.73
C ASP A 383 -36.39 0.23 27.56
N ALA A 384 -36.33 -0.73 26.64
CA ALA A 384 -35.78 -0.54 25.29
C ALA A 384 -36.87 -0.01 24.33
N LYS A 385 -37.03 1.33 24.25
CA LYS A 385 -37.88 1.98 23.23
C LYS A 385 -37.11 2.38 21.95
N GLN A 386 -35.86 1.95 21.76
CA GLN A 386 -35.06 2.29 20.58
C GLN A 386 -34.12 1.17 20.13
N ILE A 387 -34.66 0.06 19.63
CA ILE A 387 -33.93 -0.77 18.67
C ILE A 387 -34.79 -0.89 17.42
N GLY A 388 -34.63 0.08 16.53
CA GLY A 388 -35.21 0.07 15.20
C GLY A 388 -34.58 -1.03 14.35
N THR A 389 -35.43 -1.92 13.82
CA THR A 389 -35.22 -2.74 12.60
C THR A 389 -33.79 -3.23 12.33
N ALA A 390 -33.38 -4.31 13.00
CA ALA A 390 -32.31 -5.15 12.50
C ALA A 390 -32.78 -5.83 11.20
N LYS A 391 -32.27 -5.38 10.05
CA LYS A 391 -32.39 -6.10 8.78
C LYS A 391 -31.56 -7.38 8.88
N ILE A 392 -32.23 -8.53 8.84
CA ILE A 392 -31.58 -9.82 8.64
C ILE A 392 -30.94 -9.81 7.25
N MET A 393 -29.61 -9.69 7.17
CA MET A 393 -28.88 -9.96 5.94
C MET A 393 -28.79 -11.47 5.77
N THR A 394 -29.60 -12.03 4.87
CA THR A 394 -29.42 -13.39 4.39
C THR A 394 -28.18 -13.43 3.50
N TRP A 395 -27.11 -14.04 4.00
CA TRP A 395 -25.92 -14.33 3.21
C TRP A 395 -26.28 -15.39 2.16
N LYS A 396 -26.14 -15.04 0.88
CA LYS A 396 -26.10 -16.01 -0.22
C LYS A 396 -24.63 -16.21 -0.58
N PRO A 397 -24.10 -17.45 -0.59
CA PRO A 397 -22.78 -17.71 -1.15
C PRO A 397 -22.81 -17.38 -2.65
N GLY A 398 -21.87 -16.54 -3.08
CA GLY A 398 -21.56 -16.26 -4.47
C GLY A 398 -20.13 -16.70 -4.76
#